data_AF-A0A6V1SXK6-F1
#
_entry.id   AF-A0A6V1SXK6-F1
#
_cell.length_a   1.000
_cell.length_b   1.000
_cell.length_c   1.000
_cell.angle_alpha   90.00
_cell.angle_beta   90.00
_cell.angle_gamma   90.00
#
_symmetry.space_group_name_H-M   'P 1'
#
loop_
_entity.id
_entity.type
_entity.pdbx_description
1 polymer ?
#
loop_
_entity_poly.entity_id
_entity_poly.type
_entity_poly.pdbx_seq_one_letter_code
_entity_poly.pdbx_strand_id
1 'polypeptide(L)'
;AAAAAAAAAPPPRAEEQDTGDGMLAFFGKRFLSSSRGRGSKEPSQFQKLDTPPAATGADSFSPKCNNGHDLVYTDAYGGKGFGCDKCSKVSGAGSKSHHCARCSYDLCDDCAREQAVDHIEALQQSEGGVWACTVCTLENPQEQLSCSACGGDRPEAHTIRMQSLRNVSAAASAKV
;
A
#
# COMPACT_ATOMS: atom_id res chain seq x y z
N ALA A 1 -43.49 -22.71 -0.15
CA ALA A 1 -42.27 -23.36 0.37
C ALA A 1 -41.41 -22.28 1.01
N ALA A 2 -41.46 -22.15 2.33
CA ALA A 2 -40.65 -21.22 3.11
C ALA A 2 -39.55 -22.03 3.78
N ALA A 3 -38.28 -21.72 3.49
CA ALA A 3 -37.12 -22.32 4.13
C ALA A 3 -36.39 -21.22 4.90
N ALA A 4 -36.57 -21.21 6.22
CA ALA A 4 -35.78 -20.44 7.16
C ALA A 4 -34.52 -21.24 7.50
N ALA A 5 -33.33 -20.68 7.25
CA ALA A 5 -32.06 -21.25 7.66
C ALA A 5 -31.72 -20.74 9.06
N ALA A 6 -31.62 -21.67 10.00
CA ALA A 6 -31.27 -21.44 11.40
C ALA A 6 -29.75 -21.25 11.56
N ALA A 7 -29.38 -20.27 12.38
CA ALA A 7 -28.01 -19.97 12.80
C ALA A 7 -27.49 -21.03 13.78
N ALA A 8 -26.26 -21.51 13.55
CA ALA A 8 -25.53 -22.37 14.47
C ALA A 8 -24.57 -21.53 15.33
N ALA A 9 -24.68 -21.68 16.66
CA ALA A 9 -23.79 -21.08 17.65
C ALA A 9 -22.47 -21.89 17.80
N PRO A 10 -21.35 -21.27 18.20
CA PRO A 10 -20.09 -21.97 18.46
C PRO A 10 -20.05 -22.65 19.85
N PRO A 11 -19.30 -23.75 20.03
CA PRO A 11 -19.15 -24.44 21.31
C PRO A 11 -18.14 -23.75 22.27
N PRO A 12 -18.24 -24.03 23.59
CA PRO A 12 -17.43 -23.39 24.62
C PRO A 12 -15.98 -23.90 24.70
N ARG A 13 -15.13 -23.02 25.21
CA ARG A 13 -13.68 -23.16 25.42
C ARG A 13 -13.41 -24.02 26.66
N ALA A 14 -12.60 -25.07 26.52
CA ALA A 14 -12.11 -25.88 27.63
C ALA A 14 -10.72 -25.40 28.10
N GLU A 15 -10.59 -25.22 29.41
CA GLU A 15 -9.36 -25.11 30.20
C GLU A 15 -8.67 -26.49 30.33
N GLU A 16 -7.33 -26.55 30.43
CA GLU A 16 -6.65 -27.47 31.35
C GLU A 16 -5.14 -27.18 31.52
N GLN A 17 -4.76 -26.83 32.77
CA GLN A 17 -3.66 -27.31 33.66
C GLN A 17 -2.25 -27.50 33.06
N ASP A 18 -1.21 -26.79 33.51
CA ASP A 18 -0.51 -26.81 34.82
C ASP A 18 0.06 -28.18 35.25
N THR A 19 1.31 -28.40 34.87
CA THR A 19 2.32 -29.23 35.54
C THR A 19 3.65 -28.49 35.32
N GLY A 20 4.54 -28.25 36.27
CA GLY A 20 4.83 -28.84 37.56
C GLY A 20 6.37 -28.88 37.67
N ASP A 21 6.91 -28.40 38.80
CA ASP A 21 8.24 -28.69 39.38
C ASP A 21 9.53 -28.40 38.56
N GLY A 22 10.61 -27.83 39.10
CA GLY A 22 10.99 -27.52 40.47
C GLY A 22 12.47 -27.15 40.54
N MET A 23 12.78 -26.23 41.47
CA MET A 23 13.93 -26.22 42.38
C MET A 23 15.38 -26.19 41.85
N LEU A 24 16.12 -25.09 42.13
CA LEU A 24 17.21 -25.07 43.13
C LEU A 24 17.86 -23.68 43.22
N ALA A 25 17.86 -23.12 44.43
CA ALA A 25 18.59 -21.92 44.80
C ALA A 25 20.03 -22.29 45.21
N PHE A 26 21.04 -21.51 44.80
CA PHE A 26 22.30 -21.37 45.55
C PHE A 26 22.88 -19.96 45.43
N PHE A 27 23.33 -19.47 46.58
CA PHE A 27 23.87 -18.16 46.90
C PHE A 27 25.20 -17.84 46.20
N GLY A 28 25.38 -16.56 45.84
CA GLY A 28 26.40 -15.73 46.49
C GLY A 28 27.83 -15.66 45.94
N LYS A 29 28.13 -14.47 45.40
CA LYS A 29 29.35 -13.65 45.55
C LYS A 29 30.57 -13.84 44.62
N ARG A 30 30.98 -12.66 44.12
CA ARG A 30 32.24 -12.24 43.45
C ARG A 30 33.50 -12.85 44.10
N PHE A 31 34.66 -13.03 43.45
CA PHE A 31 35.46 -12.07 42.65
C PHE A 31 36.75 -12.77 42.11
N LEU A 32 37.32 -12.22 41.02
CA LEU A 32 38.74 -12.21 40.55
C LEU A 32 39.40 -13.44 39.86
N SER A 33 39.69 -13.20 38.56
CA SER A 33 41.02 -13.23 37.90
C SER A 33 41.53 -14.48 37.15
N SER A 34 41.81 -14.23 35.86
CA SER A 34 42.91 -14.73 35.00
C SER A 34 43.01 -16.21 34.59
N SER A 35 42.87 -16.48 33.28
CA SER A 35 43.98 -16.65 32.33
C SER A 35 43.75 -17.72 31.23
N ARG A 36 44.12 -17.37 29.98
CA ARG A 36 44.43 -18.22 28.78
C ARG A 36 43.26 -19.10 28.28
N GLY A 37 42.93 -19.23 27.00
CA GLY A 37 43.61 -18.99 25.74
C GLY A 37 43.32 -20.19 24.81
N ARG A 38 42.89 -19.92 23.57
CA ARG A 38 42.69 -20.81 22.39
C ARG A 38 41.43 -21.68 22.34
N GLY A 39 40.73 -21.56 21.21
CA GLY A 39 39.74 -22.53 20.76
C GLY A 39 38.79 -21.95 19.72
N SER A 40 39.28 -21.77 18.49
CA SER A 40 38.48 -21.43 17.32
C SER A 40 37.34 -22.43 17.11
N LYS A 41 36.10 -21.95 17.00
CA LYS A 41 35.09 -22.46 16.06
C LYS A 41 33.93 -21.48 15.97
N GLU A 42 33.89 -20.85 14.80
CA GLU A 42 32.82 -20.05 14.25
C GLU A 42 31.47 -20.78 14.33
N PRO A 43 30.40 -20.17 14.86
CA PRO A 43 29.05 -20.52 14.50
C PRO A 43 28.54 -19.52 13.47
N SER A 44 28.57 -19.99 12.22
CA SER A 44 27.50 -19.85 11.22
C SER A 44 26.79 -18.50 11.18
N GLN A 45 27.22 -17.73 10.20
CA GLN A 45 26.54 -16.61 9.56
C GLN A 45 25.01 -16.76 9.58
N PHE A 46 24.36 -16.14 10.56
CA PHE A 46 22.99 -15.69 10.35
C PHE A 46 23.07 -14.60 9.29
N GLN A 47 22.73 -14.97 8.07
CA GLN A 47 22.46 -14.01 7.00
C GLN A 47 21.43 -13.03 7.56
N LYS A 48 21.86 -11.79 7.79
CA LYS A 48 20.95 -10.67 7.91
C LYS A 48 20.13 -10.68 6.63
N LEU A 49 18.89 -11.17 6.70
CA LEU A 49 17.90 -10.85 5.68
C LEU A 49 17.82 -9.33 5.65
N ASP A 50 18.37 -8.81 4.56
CA ASP A 50 17.89 -7.66 3.81
C ASP A 50 17.22 -6.61 4.68
N THR A 51 18.04 -5.69 5.19
CA THR A 51 17.53 -4.33 5.38
C THR A 51 17.04 -3.87 4.01
N PRO A 52 15.73 -3.61 3.79
CA PRO A 52 15.29 -3.11 2.50
C PRO A 52 16.07 -1.83 2.21
N PRO A 53 16.63 -1.66 0.99
CA PRO A 53 17.35 -0.45 0.65
C PRO A 53 16.40 0.72 0.92
N ALA A 54 16.89 1.71 1.66
CA ALA A 54 16.24 3.00 1.77
C ALA A 54 15.98 3.48 0.33
N ALA A 55 14.72 3.42 -0.09
CA ALA A 55 14.28 3.81 -1.42
C ALA A 55 14.45 5.32 -1.54
N THR A 56 15.63 5.74 -2.00
CA THR A 56 15.90 7.10 -2.45
C THR A 56 15.46 7.19 -3.91
N GLY A 57 14.30 7.80 -4.16
CA GLY A 57 13.70 8.03 -5.49
C GLY A 57 12.25 7.54 -5.54
N ALA A 58 11.26 8.26 -4.98
CA ALA A 58 10.62 9.47 -5.52
C ALA A 58 9.60 9.23 -6.65
N ASP A 59 8.96 8.07 -6.70
CA ASP A 59 7.56 8.02 -7.12
C ASP A 59 6.74 8.44 -5.90
N SER A 60 6.44 9.73 -5.79
CA SER A 60 5.78 10.30 -4.62
C SER A 60 4.31 9.92 -4.62
N PHE A 61 3.98 8.65 -4.37
CA PHE A 61 2.60 8.23 -4.23
C PHE A 61 2.00 8.96 -3.03
N SER A 62 1.07 9.87 -3.32
CA SER A 62 0.26 10.53 -2.32
C SER A 62 -1.02 9.72 -2.15
N PRO A 63 -1.29 9.16 -0.94
CA PRO A 63 -2.53 8.44 -0.69
C PRO A 63 -3.72 9.35 -0.90
N LYS A 64 -4.86 8.77 -1.29
CA LYS A 64 -6.08 9.52 -1.63
C LYS A 64 -7.22 9.18 -0.69
N CYS A 65 -8.11 10.15 -0.45
CA CYS A 65 -9.33 9.92 0.31
C CYS A 65 -10.37 9.22 -0.58
N ASN A 66 -11.50 8.83 0.00
CA ASN A 66 -12.59 8.18 -0.75
C ASN A 66 -13.15 9.04 -1.90
N ASN A 67 -12.94 10.37 -1.84
CA ASN A 67 -13.35 11.30 -2.91
C ASN A 67 -12.20 11.61 -3.91
N GLY A 68 -11.07 10.90 -3.82
CA GLY A 68 -9.94 11.05 -4.75
C GLY A 68 -9.02 12.26 -4.50
N HIS A 69 -9.23 13.02 -3.42
CA HIS A 69 -8.33 14.11 -3.03
C HIS A 69 -7.03 13.57 -2.44
N ASP A 70 -5.93 14.26 -2.72
CA ASP A 70 -4.63 13.97 -2.12
C ASP A 70 -4.65 14.25 -0.61
N LEU A 71 -4.06 13.33 0.15
CA LEU A 71 -3.86 13.51 1.58
C LEU A 71 -2.49 14.13 1.83
N VAL A 72 -2.48 15.14 2.68
CA VAL A 72 -1.25 15.79 3.13
C VAL A 72 -0.80 15.12 4.41
N TYR A 73 0.47 14.69 4.48
CA TYR A 73 1.04 14.16 5.71
C TYR A 73 1.34 15.31 6.68
N THR A 74 0.60 15.39 7.78
CA THR A 74 0.68 16.52 8.72
C THR A 74 0.25 16.11 10.12
N ASP A 75 0.63 16.93 11.09
CA ASP A 75 0.06 16.96 12.43
C ASP A 75 -1.13 17.94 12.47
N ALA A 76 -2.14 17.76 11.60
CA ALA A 76 -3.32 18.64 11.49
C ALA A 76 -3.97 18.95 12.86
N TYR A 77 -3.74 18.07 13.81
CA TYR A 77 -4.30 18.13 15.14
C TYR A 77 -3.36 18.71 16.21
N GLY A 78 -2.12 19.11 15.89
CA GLY A 78 -1.23 19.79 16.83
C GLY A 78 -0.87 18.94 18.04
N GLY A 79 -0.64 17.65 17.82
CA GLY A 79 -0.23 16.71 18.85
C GLY A 79 -1.35 16.08 19.66
N LYS A 80 -2.65 16.35 19.40
CA LYS A 80 -3.73 15.46 19.88
C LYS A 80 -3.85 14.23 18.96
N GLY A 81 -4.42 13.15 19.49
CA GLY A 81 -4.69 11.94 18.73
C GLY A 81 -5.68 12.16 17.59
N PHE A 82 -5.68 11.26 16.61
CA PHE A 82 -6.60 11.27 15.47
C PHE A 82 -7.20 9.87 15.26
N GLY A 83 -8.41 9.80 14.72
CA GLY A 83 -9.01 8.54 14.27
C GLY A 83 -8.70 8.33 12.79
N CYS A 84 -8.26 7.13 12.41
CA CYS A 84 -8.15 6.75 11.00
C CYS A 84 -9.52 6.34 10.46
N ASP A 85 -10.00 6.97 9.40
CA ASP A 85 -11.32 6.67 8.81
C ASP A 85 -11.38 5.33 8.06
N LYS A 86 -10.24 4.80 7.60
CA LYS A 86 -10.19 3.49 6.92
C LYS A 86 -10.33 2.32 7.89
N CYS A 87 -9.61 2.37 9.01
CA CYS A 87 -9.52 1.24 9.95
C CYS A 87 -10.07 1.53 11.35
N SER A 88 -10.59 2.73 11.58
CA SER A 88 -11.14 3.21 12.85
C SER A 88 -10.15 3.21 14.03
N LYS A 89 -8.85 2.99 13.80
CA LYS A 89 -7.81 3.06 14.85
C LYS A 89 -7.61 4.50 15.30
N VAL A 90 -7.59 4.71 16.61
CA VAL A 90 -7.26 6.02 17.21
C VAL A 90 -5.77 6.04 17.54
N SER A 91 -5.05 6.96 16.92
CA SER A 91 -3.64 7.21 17.16
C SER A 91 -3.45 8.08 18.39
N GLY A 92 -2.37 7.83 19.15
CA GLY A 92 -2.04 8.60 20.35
C GLY A 92 -1.62 10.04 20.03
N ALA A 93 -1.54 10.87 21.07
CA ALA A 93 -1.02 12.23 21.00
C ALA A 93 0.38 12.27 20.33
N GLY A 94 0.59 13.23 19.44
CA GLY A 94 1.83 13.42 18.68
C GLY A 94 1.97 12.57 17.43
N SER A 95 1.01 11.69 17.12
CA SER A 95 1.02 10.90 15.90
C SER A 95 0.65 11.77 14.70
N LYS A 96 1.31 11.56 13.55
CA LYS A 96 1.00 12.25 12.30
C LYS A 96 -0.07 11.49 11.52
N SER A 97 -0.95 12.22 10.83
CA SER A 97 -1.96 11.64 9.96
C SER A 97 -1.73 12.08 8.51
N HIS A 98 -2.25 11.29 7.58
CA HIS A 98 -2.49 11.73 6.22
C HIS A 98 -3.88 12.36 6.18
N HIS A 99 -3.94 13.69 6.18
CA HIS A 99 -5.18 14.45 6.36
C HIS A 99 -5.66 15.05 5.03
N CYS A 100 -6.96 14.92 4.76
CA CYS A 100 -7.64 15.61 3.69
C CYS A 100 -8.49 16.76 4.24
N ALA A 101 -8.00 18.00 4.12
CA ALA A 101 -8.71 19.18 4.61
C ALA A 101 -10.08 19.42 3.96
N ARG A 102 -10.33 18.85 2.76
CA ARG A 102 -11.62 18.99 2.06
C ARG A 102 -12.70 18.04 2.58
N CYS A 103 -12.30 16.87 3.06
CA CYS A 103 -13.22 15.81 3.45
C CYS A 103 -13.17 15.51 4.95
N SER A 104 -12.26 16.16 5.69
CA SER A 104 -11.92 15.79 7.07
C SER A 104 -11.63 14.29 7.20
N TYR A 105 -10.93 13.75 6.20
CA TYR A 105 -10.59 12.33 6.13
C TYR A 105 -9.14 12.15 6.57
N ASP A 106 -8.93 11.26 7.53
CA ASP A 106 -7.64 10.95 8.14
C ASP A 106 -7.27 9.49 7.92
N LEU A 107 -6.04 9.29 7.49
CA LEU A 107 -5.47 7.97 7.27
C LEU A 107 -4.21 7.81 8.12
N CYS A 108 -4.09 6.67 8.80
CA CYS A 108 -2.86 6.33 9.52
C CYS A 108 -1.77 5.82 8.56
N ASP A 109 -0.52 5.84 9.01
CA ASP A 109 0.65 5.42 8.22
C ASP A 109 0.51 3.99 7.68
N ASP A 110 -0.04 3.07 8.47
CA ASP A 110 -0.26 1.68 8.03
C ASP A 110 -1.23 1.63 6.84
N CYS A 111 -2.37 2.29 6.97
CA CYS A 111 -3.39 2.30 5.93
C CYS A 111 -2.94 3.09 4.69
N ALA A 112 -2.08 4.09 4.84
CA ALA A 112 -1.46 4.80 3.73
C ALA A 112 -0.46 3.93 2.97
N ARG A 113 0.34 3.12 3.68
CA ARG A 113 1.25 2.14 3.05
C ARG A 113 0.49 1.05 2.31
N GLU A 114 -0.62 0.57 2.87
CA GLU A 114 -1.51 -0.36 2.17
C GLU A 114 -2.02 0.23 0.85
N GLN A 115 -2.48 1.49 0.84
CA GLN A 115 -2.91 2.15 -0.40
C GLN A 115 -1.77 2.28 -1.43
N ALA A 116 -0.52 2.45 -0.97
CA ALA A 116 0.63 2.52 -1.87
C ALA A 116 0.90 1.17 -2.54
N VAL A 117 0.75 0.06 -1.82
CA VAL A 117 0.85 -1.29 -2.39
C VAL A 117 -0.26 -1.53 -3.41
N ASP A 118 -1.50 -1.22 -3.05
CA ASP A 118 -2.64 -1.33 -3.97
C ASP A 118 -2.42 -0.52 -5.25
N HIS A 119 -1.82 0.67 -5.14
CA HIS A 119 -1.48 1.51 -6.28
C HIS A 119 -0.40 0.89 -7.17
N ILE A 120 0.68 0.35 -6.58
CA ILE A 120 1.74 -0.32 -7.34
C ILE A 120 1.18 -1.53 -8.09
N GLU A 121 0.31 -2.33 -7.46
CA GLU A 121 -0.33 -3.47 -8.10
C GLU A 121 -1.22 -3.02 -9.27
N ALA A 122 -2.00 -1.95 -9.10
CA ALA A 122 -2.81 -1.38 -10.17
C ALA A 122 -1.95 -0.88 -11.36
N LEU A 123 -0.76 -0.32 -11.10
CA LEU A 123 0.18 0.05 -12.16
C LEU A 123 0.68 -1.18 -12.92
N GLN A 124 1.07 -2.24 -12.22
CA GLN A 124 1.53 -3.50 -12.83
C GLN A 124 0.44 -4.17 -13.67
N GLN A 125 -0.82 -4.13 -13.24
CA GLN A 125 -1.96 -4.66 -14.01
C GLN A 125 -2.23 -3.88 -15.30
N SER A 126 -1.71 -2.66 -15.44
CA SER A 126 -1.81 -1.85 -16.66
C SER A 126 -0.67 -2.12 -17.67
N GLU A 127 0.43 -2.74 -17.25
CA GLU A 127 1.63 -3.04 -18.08
C GLU A 127 1.49 -4.31 -18.95
N GLY A 128 0.26 -4.65 -19.35
CA GLY A 128 -0.01 -5.82 -20.18
C GLY A 128 -1.33 -5.76 -20.94
N GLY A 129 -1.96 -4.59 -21.02
CA GLY A 129 -3.23 -4.43 -21.72
C GLY A 129 -3.10 -4.65 -23.22
N VAL A 130 -4.17 -5.12 -23.84
CA VAL A 130 -4.37 -5.10 -25.29
C VAL A 130 -5.62 -4.30 -25.61
N TRP A 131 -5.65 -3.68 -26.78
CA TRP A 131 -6.85 -3.03 -27.30
C TRP A 131 -7.19 -3.56 -28.68
N ALA A 132 -8.47 -3.85 -28.88
CA ALA A 132 -8.99 -4.26 -30.19
C ALA A 132 -9.19 -3.03 -31.07
N CYS A 133 -8.62 -3.05 -32.27
CA CYS A 133 -8.83 -1.99 -33.24
C CYS A 133 -10.30 -1.91 -33.67
N THR A 134 -10.93 -0.75 -33.58
CA THR A 134 -12.32 -0.55 -33.99
C THR A 134 -12.53 -0.62 -35.51
N VAL A 135 -11.44 -0.54 -36.29
CA VAL A 135 -11.47 -0.62 -37.75
C VAL A 135 -11.31 -2.05 -38.24
N CYS A 136 -10.29 -2.77 -37.77
CA CYS A 136 -9.93 -4.09 -38.28
C CYS A 136 -9.92 -5.20 -37.22
N THR A 137 -10.36 -4.92 -35.99
CA THR A 137 -10.46 -5.85 -34.84
C THR A 137 -9.16 -6.48 -34.35
N LEU A 138 -8.00 -6.17 -34.96
CA LEU A 138 -6.70 -6.66 -34.49
C LEU A 138 -6.44 -6.17 -33.07
N GLU A 139 -6.02 -7.08 -32.19
CA GLU A 139 -5.55 -6.75 -30.86
C GLU A 139 -4.13 -6.20 -30.94
N ASN A 140 -3.93 -4.99 -30.43
CA ASN A 140 -2.63 -4.33 -30.39
C ASN A 140 -2.21 -4.14 -28.92
N PRO A 141 -0.90 -4.15 -28.62
CA PRO A 141 -0.39 -3.83 -27.29
C PRO A 141 -0.86 -2.44 -26.82
N GLN A 142 -1.12 -2.28 -25.52
CA GLN A 142 -1.54 -0.99 -24.93
C GLN A 142 -0.56 0.15 -25.21
N GLU A 143 0.74 -0.15 -25.37
CA GLU A 143 1.78 0.83 -25.72
C GLU A 143 1.60 1.44 -27.12
N GLN A 144 0.89 0.74 -28.03
CA GLN A 144 0.63 1.25 -29.38
C GLN A 144 -0.57 2.20 -29.37
N LEU A 145 -0.36 3.41 -29.89
CA LEU A 145 -1.41 4.42 -30.05
C LEU A 145 -2.19 4.28 -31.37
N SER A 146 -1.69 3.47 -32.30
CA SER A 146 -2.31 3.20 -33.59
C SER A 146 -2.15 1.73 -33.96
N CYS A 147 -3.08 1.19 -34.74
CA CYS A 147 -3.12 -0.22 -35.10
C CYS A 147 -1.98 -0.57 -36.07
N SER A 148 -1.25 -1.64 -35.76
CA SER A 148 -0.13 -2.13 -36.58
C SER A 148 -0.54 -2.64 -37.98
N ALA A 149 -1.80 -3.03 -38.18
CA ALA A 149 -2.30 -3.52 -39.46
C ALA A 149 -2.94 -2.44 -40.34
N CYS A 150 -3.80 -1.59 -39.77
CA CYS A 150 -4.59 -0.62 -40.54
C CYS A 150 -4.25 0.85 -40.25
N GLY A 151 -3.43 1.13 -39.24
CA GLY A 151 -3.09 2.50 -38.82
C GLY A 151 -4.17 3.25 -38.04
N GLY A 152 -5.34 2.65 -37.77
CA GLY A 152 -6.41 3.28 -37.00
C GLY A 152 -6.01 3.60 -35.56
N ASP A 153 -6.42 4.75 -35.03
CA ASP A 153 -6.04 5.21 -33.68
C ASP A 153 -6.70 4.40 -32.56
N ARG A 154 -6.00 4.26 -31.42
CA ARG A 154 -6.54 3.68 -30.19
C ARG A 154 -7.72 4.54 -29.68
N PRO A 155 -8.82 3.97 -29.18
CA PRO A 155 -10.00 4.72 -28.75
C PRO A 155 -9.73 5.88 -27.76
N GLU A 156 -8.93 5.68 -26.70
CA GLU A 156 -8.53 6.79 -25.81
C GLU A 156 -7.71 7.87 -26.54
N ALA A 157 -6.76 7.48 -27.39
CA ALA A 157 -5.91 8.41 -28.12
C ALA A 157 -6.72 9.24 -29.13
N HIS A 158 -7.69 8.60 -29.81
CA HIS A 158 -8.62 9.25 -30.72
C HIS A 158 -9.47 10.31 -29.98
N THR A 159 -9.90 10.03 -28.76
CA THR A 159 -10.68 10.97 -27.94
C THR A 159 -9.88 12.23 -27.59
N ILE A 160 -8.61 12.06 -27.17
CA ILE A 160 -7.71 13.19 -26.87
C ILE A 160 -7.45 14.02 -28.13
N ARG A 161 -7.18 13.36 -29.27
CA ARG A 161 -6.96 14.04 -30.56
C ARG A 161 -8.18 14.84 -31.00
N MET A 162 -9.38 14.26 -30.89
CA MET A 162 -10.64 14.92 -31.24
C MET A 162 -10.91 16.16 -30.36
N GLN A 163 -10.63 16.10 -29.06
CA GLN A 163 -10.76 17.26 -28.17
C GLN A 163 -9.75 18.37 -28.53
N SER A 164 -8.51 17.99 -28.83
CA SER A 164 -7.48 18.94 -29.24
C SER A 164 -7.84 19.66 -30.56
N LEU A 165 -8.35 18.93 -31.56
CA LEU A 165 -8.79 19.52 -32.83
C LEU A 165 -9.99 20.48 -32.67
N ARG A 166 -10.92 20.18 -31.77
CA ARG A 166 -12.02 21.11 -31.42
C ARG A 166 -11.47 22.39 -30.80
N ASN A 167 -10.51 22.28 -29.89
CA ASN A 167 -9.89 23.44 -29.24
C ASN A 167 -9.12 24.32 -30.24
N VAL A 168 -8.41 23.71 -31.21
CA VAL A 168 -7.75 24.45 -32.30
C VAL A 168 -8.77 25.16 -33.19
N SER A 169 -9.88 24.50 -33.53
CA SER A 169 -10.94 25.09 -34.36
C SER A 169 -11.67 26.25 -33.65
N ALA A 170 -11.88 26.14 -32.34
CA ALA A 170 -12.42 27.21 -31.52
C ALA A 170 -11.45 28.40 -31.42
N ALA A 171 -10.16 28.14 -31.23
CA ALA A 171 -9.12 29.18 -31.19
C ALA A 171 -8.94 29.91 -32.53
N ALA A 172 -9.11 29.21 -33.66
CA ALA A 172 -9.10 29.82 -34.99
C ALA A 172 -10.33 30.72 -35.22
N SER A 173 -11.47 30.38 -34.64
CA SER A 173 -12.73 31.14 -34.78
C SER A 173 -12.78 32.39 -33.88
N ALA A 174 -11.99 32.45 -32.80
CA ALA A 174 -11.93 33.59 -31.88
C ALA A 174 -10.92 34.68 -32.31
N LYS A 175 -10.22 34.50 -33.44
CA LYS A 175 -9.21 35.43 -33.98
C LYS A 175 -9.69 36.24 -35.19
N VAL A 176 -10.98 36.19 -35.50
CA VAL A 176 -11.66 37.03 -36.51
C VAL A 176 -12.55 38.04 -35.80
#